data_AF-A0AAU4H471-F1
#
_entry.id   AF-A0AAU4H471-F1
#
_cell.length_a   1.000
_cell.length_b   1.000
_cell.length_c   1.000
_cell.angle_alpha   90.00
_cell.angle_beta   90.00
_cell.angle_gamma   90.00
#
_symmetry.space_group_name_H-M   'P 1'
#
loop_
_entity.id
_entity.type
_entity.pdbx_description
1 polymer ?
#
loop_
_entity_poly.entity_id
_entity_poly.type
_entity_poly.pdbx_seq_one_letter_code
_entity_poly.pdbx_strand_id
1 'polypeptide(L)'
;MSLLVVGLSHRSAPVSLLERATLNADAQVKLLQDTVAAEPAAEAAVLATCNRIELYADVDKFHAGVAELSTLLAQHSGVGLDELTPYLYVHYEDRAVHHLFSVACGLDSMVVGEGQILGQIKDSLATAQELHSAGRLLNELFQQALRVGKRAHSETGIDRAGQSLVTFGLQQLSSGTAVEAWAKGKRALVIGAGSMSSLAAATLARAGVAEIVVANRTSDRAERLAQIITESHETDVSARAVPMGSVPFELTRADVAVSCTGATGLVLTADTVADAVEGRVSQDAAIGRTAVADVVRDELPPTSVGSEDGCPLDLSAVQGASGFSVMGEAAVAGMDAATLEQHAAWVGGSAVDRREAARRTPEAEAELITELAALAATVGRIPERRRPEPVAHVPRPAPVLSLLDLAMPRDVDAAVHRVAGVRLVDIESLAEASADAPMAADVDAVRRIVSDEVAAFGAAQRAAHITPTVVALRAMAAEVVAGEIARLDGRLPGLDDKHRAEITQTVRRVVDKLLHAPTVRVKQLAAEPGGAGYADALRTLFDLDQETVASVSRAVEDSEISKNRGPA
;
A
#
# COMPACT_ATOMS: atom_id res chain seq x y z
N MET A 1 -5.49 7.89 22.53
CA MET A 1 -5.71 8.10 21.09
C MET A 1 -4.39 7.91 20.39
N SER A 2 -4.27 6.76 19.75
CA SER A 2 -3.08 6.28 19.07
C SER A 2 -3.47 5.79 17.69
N LEU A 3 -2.65 6.15 16.70
CA LEU A 3 -2.88 5.79 15.30
C LEU A 3 -2.71 4.28 15.10
N LEU A 4 -3.69 3.66 14.44
CA LEU A 4 -3.69 2.25 14.09
C LEU A 4 -4.00 2.09 12.60
N VAL A 5 -3.29 1.16 11.96
CA VAL A 5 -3.55 0.72 10.59
C VAL A 5 -3.72 -0.77 10.60
N VAL A 6 -4.85 -1.23 10.07
CA VAL A 6 -5.10 -2.64 9.78
C VAL A 6 -5.37 -2.76 8.29
N GLY A 7 -4.66 -3.67 7.63
CA GLY A 7 -4.83 -3.81 6.19
C GLY A 7 -4.18 -5.06 5.62
N LEU A 8 -4.40 -5.24 4.32
CA LEU A 8 -3.78 -6.26 3.50
C LEU A 8 -3.25 -5.61 2.22
N SER A 9 -2.21 -6.19 1.65
CA SER A 9 -1.58 -5.69 0.43
C SER A 9 -1.08 -6.82 -0.45
N HIS A 10 -0.67 -6.53 -1.68
CA HIS A 10 -0.04 -7.50 -2.59
C HIS A 10 1.22 -8.17 -2.00
N ARG A 11 1.86 -7.58 -0.97
CA ARG A 11 2.99 -8.19 -0.26
C ARG A 11 2.55 -9.22 0.78
N SER A 12 1.39 -9.03 1.39
CA SER A 12 0.91 -9.87 2.48
C SER A 12 -0.11 -10.91 2.02
N ALA A 13 -0.90 -10.63 1.00
CA ALA A 13 -2.00 -11.46 0.50
C ALA A 13 -1.82 -11.84 -0.97
N PRO A 14 -2.26 -13.04 -1.39
CA PRO A 14 -2.34 -13.39 -2.80
C PRO A 14 -3.38 -12.54 -3.54
N VAL A 15 -3.18 -12.32 -4.84
CA VAL A 15 -4.06 -11.47 -5.68
C VAL A 15 -5.51 -11.97 -5.66
N SER A 16 -5.72 -13.28 -5.65
CA SER A 16 -7.06 -13.88 -5.57
C SER A 16 -7.84 -13.51 -4.29
N LEU A 17 -7.13 -13.29 -3.17
CA LEU A 17 -7.75 -12.82 -1.93
C LEU A 17 -8.07 -11.33 -2.02
N LEU A 18 -7.17 -10.52 -2.58
CA LEU A 18 -7.37 -9.08 -2.77
C LEU A 18 -8.56 -8.78 -3.70
N GLU A 19 -8.72 -9.54 -4.78
CA GLU A 19 -9.87 -9.43 -5.68
C GLU A 19 -11.20 -9.67 -4.96
N ARG A 20 -11.25 -10.71 -4.13
CA ARG A 20 -12.45 -11.02 -3.34
C ARG A 20 -12.70 -9.99 -2.24
N ALA A 21 -11.63 -9.45 -1.67
CA ALA A 21 -11.72 -8.46 -0.60
C ALA A 21 -11.98 -7.03 -1.09
N THR A 22 -11.97 -6.79 -2.41
CA THR A 22 -12.07 -5.44 -3.00
C THR A 22 -13.35 -4.73 -2.59
N LEU A 23 -13.20 -3.52 -2.05
CA LEU A 23 -14.32 -2.70 -1.59
C LEU A 23 -14.80 -1.77 -2.71
N ASN A 24 -16.08 -1.89 -3.09
CA ASN A 24 -16.74 -0.90 -3.94
C ASN A 24 -16.98 0.42 -3.17
N ALA A 25 -17.33 1.49 -3.87
CA ALA A 25 -17.49 2.81 -3.26
C ALA A 25 -18.52 2.81 -2.10
N ASP A 26 -19.66 2.12 -2.26
CA ASP A 26 -20.68 2.03 -1.22
C ASP A 26 -20.19 1.28 0.02
N ALA A 27 -19.42 0.20 -0.17
CA ALA A 27 -18.81 -0.56 0.93
C ALA A 27 -17.74 0.24 1.65
N GLN A 28 -16.94 1.05 0.94
CA GLN A 28 -15.97 1.95 1.57
C GLN A 28 -16.67 3.00 2.46
N VAL A 29 -17.76 3.61 1.96
CA VAL A 29 -18.56 4.57 2.73
C VAL A 29 -19.14 3.92 3.99
N LYS A 30 -19.74 2.74 3.86
CA LYS A 30 -20.31 2.01 5.00
C LYS A 30 -19.25 1.59 6.01
N LEU A 31 -18.11 1.09 5.56
CA LEU A 31 -16.98 0.73 6.41
C LEU A 31 -16.52 1.93 7.25
N LEU A 32 -16.39 3.11 6.63
CA LEU A 32 -16.01 4.34 7.35
C LEU A 32 -17.04 4.75 8.39
N GLN A 33 -18.33 4.71 8.03
CA GLN A 33 -19.42 5.06 8.94
C GLN A 33 -19.50 4.09 10.13
N ASP A 34 -19.40 2.79 9.88
CA ASP A 34 -19.43 1.77 10.92
C ASP A 34 -18.19 1.84 11.82
N THR A 35 -17.03 2.19 11.26
CA THR A 35 -15.79 2.37 12.04
C THR A 35 -15.91 3.52 13.02
N VAL A 36 -16.40 4.68 12.59
CA VAL A 36 -16.55 5.86 13.47
C VAL A 36 -17.72 5.67 14.45
N ALA A 37 -18.72 4.86 14.10
CA ALA A 37 -19.80 4.49 15.01
C ALA A 37 -19.35 3.49 16.10
N ALA A 38 -18.28 2.73 15.86
CA ALA A 38 -17.74 1.79 16.81
C ALA A 38 -16.95 2.55 17.92
N GLU A 39 -17.19 2.18 19.18
CA GLU A 39 -16.57 2.83 20.34
C GLU A 39 -15.03 2.91 20.36
N PRO A 40 -14.22 2.06 19.69
CA PRO A 40 -12.77 2.21 19.79
C PRO A 40 -12.17 3.26 18.86
N ALA A 41 -12.89 3.80 17.87
CA ALA A 41 -12.31 4.68 16.85
C ALA A 41 -12.92 6.10 16.82
N ALA A 42 -12.09 7.13 16.99
CA ALA A 42 -12.49 8.53 16.94
C ALA A 42 -12.46 9.11 15.51
N GLU A 43 -11.51 8.65 14.70
CA GLU A 43 -11.33 9.05 13.30
C GLU A 43 -11.08 7.80 12.45
N ALA A 44 -11.50 7.81 11.19
CA ALA A 44 -11.25 6.73 10.23
C ALA A 44 -11.02 7.23 8.80
N ALA A 45 -10.11 6.57 8.08
CA ALA A 45 -9.86 6.74 6.65
C ALA A 45 -9.56 5.40 5.99
N VAL A 46 -10.06 5.18 4.77
CA VAL A 46 -9.85 3.94 4.00
C VAL A 46 -9.02 4.24 2.76
N LEU A 47 -7.93 3.50 2.58
CA LEU A 47 -7.15 3.46 1.36
C LEU A 47 -7.38 2.12 0.67
N ALA A 48 -8.25 2.12 -0.33
CA ALA A 48 -8.56 0.96 -1.14
C ALA A 48 -8.05 1.20 -2.57
N THR A 49 -7.13 0.34 -3.01
CA THR A 49 -6.56 0.35 -4.36
C THR A 49 -6.57 -1.07 -4.93
N CYS A 50 -6.12 -1.26 -6.17
CA CYS A 50 -5.92 -2.60 -6.73
C CYS A 50 -4.81 -3.42 -6.06
N ASN A 51 -4.02 -2.84 -5.15
CA ASN A 51 -2.88 -3.52 -4.53
C ASN A 51 -2.93 -3.54 -3.00
N ARG A 52 -3.92 -2.88 -2.39
CA ARG A 52 -4.07 -2.79 -0.94
C ARG A 52 -5.47 -2.38 -0.51
N ILE A 53 -5.83 -2.81 0.70
CA ILE A 53 -6.98 -2.31 1.44
C ILE A 53 -6.49 -2.03 2.85
N GLU A 54 -6.55 -0.77 3.25
CA GLU A 54 -6.03 -0.30 4.52
C GLU A 54 -7.07 0.57 5.21
N LEU A 55 -7.34 0.26 6.47
CA LEU A 55 -8.18 1.05 7.36
C LEU A 55 -7.29 1.74 8.39
N TYR A 56 -7.19 3.06 8.27
CA TYR A 56 -6.50 3.95 9.20
C TYR A 56 -7.52 4.43 10.22
N ALA A 57 -7.21 4.30 11.50
CA ALA A 57 -8.08 4.79 12.56
C ALA A 57 -7.28 5.37 13.73
N ASP A 58 -7.85 6.37 14.38
CA ASP A 58 -7.38 6.83 15.70
C ASP A 58 -8.14 6.06 16.78
N VAL A 59 -7.43 5.25 17.57
CA VAL A 59 -8.05 4.36 18.56
C VAL A 59 -7.59 4.62 19.99
N ASP A 60 -8.49 4.37 20.94
CA ASP A 60 -8.17 4.52 22.37
C ASP A 60 -7.35 3.36 22.92
N LYS A 61 -7.63 2.13 22.46
CA LYS A 61 -7.01 0.90 22.96
C LYS A 61 -6.57 0.04 21.79
N PHE A 62 -5.29 -0.32 21.78
CA PHE A 62 -4.68 -1.12 20.72
C PHE A 62 -5.42 -2.45 20.44
N HIS A 63 -5.56 -3.33 21.44
CA HIS A 63 -6.15 -4.66 21.20
C HIS A 63 -7.63 -4.60 20.82
N ALA A 64 -8.40 -3.68 21.41
CA ALA A 64 -9.81 -3.49 21.07
C ALA A 64 -9.96 -2.94 19.64
N GLY A 65 -9.13 -1.95 19.28
CA GLY A 65 -9.09 -1.40 17.92
C GLY A 65 -8.73 -2.46 16.87
N VAL A 66 -7.68 -3.25 17.09
CA VAL A 66 -7.28 -4.29 16.13
C VAL A 66 -8.40 -5.31 15.90
N ALA A 67 -9.04 -5.78 16.97
CA ALA A 67 -10.12 -6.76 16.88
C ALA A 67 -11.33 -6.20 16.10
N GLU A 68 -11.73 -4.96 16.42
CA GLU A 68 -12.89 -4.32 15.80
C GLU A 68 -12.64 -4.00 14.32
N LEU A 69 -11.51 -3.35 14.01
CA LEU A 69 -11.18 -2.97 12.62
C LEU A 69 -11.01 -4.20 11.73
N SER A 70 -10.42 -5.29 12.24
CA SER A 70 -10.30 -6.54 11.49
C SER A 70 -11.67 -7.16 11.21
N THR A 71 -12.59 -7.10 12.18
CA THR A 71 -13.95 -7.60 12.06
C THR A 71 -14.75 -6.78 11.03
N LEU A 72 -14.65 -5.46 11.08
CA LEU A 72 -15.31 -4.55 10.12
C LEU A 72 -14.77 -4.75 8.70
N LEU A 73 -13.45 -4.89 8.54
CA LEU A 73 -12.84 -5.23 7.25
C LEU A 73 -13.37 -6.56 6.70
N ALA A 74 -13.48 -7.60 7.53
CA ALA A 74 -14.04 -8.90 7.13
C ALA A 74 -15.51 -8.78 6.68
N GLN A 75 -16.33 -8.06 7.45
CA GLN A 75 -17.75 -7.87 7.14
C GLN A 75 -17.97 -7.14 5.82
N HIS A 76 -17.24 -6.04 5.58
CA HIS A 76 -17.43 -5.21 4.39
C HIS A 76 -16.72 -5.75 3.14
N SER A 77 -15.64 -6.51 3.31
CA SER A 77 -14.98 -7.22 2.21
C SER A 77 -15.72 -8.48 1.76
N GLY A 78 -16.61 -9.03 2.60
CA GLY A 78 -17.30 -10.29 2.33
C GLY A 78 -16.41 -11.53 2.47
N VAL A 79 -15.18 -11.37 2.97
CA VAL A 79 -14.25 -12.47 3.25
C VAL A 79 -14.23 -12.75 4.75
N GLY A 80 -14.30 -14.03 5.13
CA GLY A 80 -14.34 -14.43 6.54
C GLY A 80 -13.10 -13.97 7.32
N LEU A 81 -13.30 -13.60 8.59
CA LEU A 81 -12.21 -13.10 9.45
C LEU A 81 -11.07 -14.12 9.59
N ASP A 82 -11.40 -15.41 9.73
CA ASP A 82 -10.40 -16.49 9.82
C ASP A 82 -9.56 -16.62 8.55
N GLU A 83 -10.13 -16.28 7.39
CA GLU A 83 -9.42 -16.30 6.11
C GLU A 83 -8.54 -15.05 5.92
N LEU A 84 -8.97 -13.89 6.41
CA LEU A 84 -8.20 -12.64 6.32
C LEU A 84 -7.05 -12.55 7.32
N THR A 85 -7.27 -13.01 8.56
CA THR A 85 -6.35 -12.82 9.70
C THR A 85 -4.89 -13.19 9.39
N PRO A 86 -4.57 -14.30 8.68
CA PRO A 86 -3.19 -14.66 8.36
C PRO A 86 -2.46 -13.66 7.45
N TYR A 87 -3.22 -12.83 6.71
CA TYR A 87 -2.70 -11.90 5.71
C TYR A 87 -2.83 -10.42 6.12
N LEU A 88 -3.53 -10.15 7.22
CA LEU A 88 -3.64 -8.81 7.80
C LEU A 88 -2.32 -8.44 8.47
N TYR A 89 -1.81 -7.25 8.15
CA TYR A 89 -0.76 -6.61 8.92
C TYR A 89 -1.34 -5.48 9.77
N VAL A 90 -0.64 -5.19 10.85
CA VAL A 90 -1.02 -4.15 11.81
C VAL A 90 0.18 -3.24 12.06
N HIS A 91 -0.04 -1.94 11.92
CA HIS A 91 0.94 -0.91 12.27
C HIS A 91 0.36 0.06 13.29
N TYR A 92 1.18 0.42 14.27
CA TYR A 92 0.77 1.22 15.42
C TYR A 92 1.70 2.43 15.58
N GLU A 93 1.11 3.59 15.89
CA GLU A 93 1.79 4.86 16.11
C GLU A 93 2.81 5.19 15.01
N ASP A 94 4.09 5.39 15.35
CA ASP A 94 5.15 5.77 14.40
C ASP A 94 5.26 4.79 13.22
N ARG A 95 4.97 3.50 13.43
CA ARG A 95 4.97 2.51 12.34
C ARG A 95 3.84 2.75 11.34
N ALA A 96 2.67 3.19 11.81
CA ALA A 96 1.55 3.52 10.93
C ALA A 96 1.85 4.78 10.10
N VAL A 97 2.48 5.79 10.72
CA VAL A 97 2.96 6.99 10.02
C VAL A 97 4.00 6.62 8.96
N HIS A 98 5.01 5.83 9.36
CA HIS A 98 6.05 5.34 8.45
C HIS A 98 5.46 4.57 7.27
N HIS A 99 4.49 3.69 7.53
CA HIS A 99 3.80 2.92 6.51
C HIS A 99 3.13 3.84 5.49
N LEU A 100 2.28 4.78 5.93
CA LEU A 100 1.59 5.68 5.00
C LEU A 100 2.58 6.52 4.18
N PHE A 101 3.66 7.01 4.79
CA PHE A 101 4.68 7.78 4.08
C PHE A 101 5.42 6.91 3.06
N SER A 102 5.74 5.66 3.40
CA SER A 102 6.35 4.69 2.48
C SER A 102 5.43 4.36 1.30
N VAL A 103 4.12 4.19 1.56
CA VAL A 103 3.09 4.00 0.54
C VAL A 103 2.96 5.24 -0.35
N ALA A 104 2.92 6.44 0.22
CA ALA A 104 2.84 7.71 -0.53
C ALA A 104 4.08 7.97 -1.40
N CYS A 105 5.25 7.50 -0.97
CA CYS A 105 6.48 7.52 -1.75
C CYS A 105 6.54 6.41 -2.82
N GLY A 106 5.57 5.50 -2.86
CA GLY A 106 5.54 4.39 -3.81
C GLY A 106 6.54 3.27 -3.52
N LEU A 107 7.15 3.23 -2.33
CA LEU A 107 8.10 2.17 -1.93
C LEU A 107 7.43 0.80 -1.77
N ASP A 108 6.18 0.84 -1.34
CA ASP A 108 5.34 -0.34 -1.15
C ASP A 108 4.38 -0.57 -2.31
N SER A 109 4.57 0.10 -3.45
CA SER A 109 3.81 -0.19 -4.68
C SER A 109 4.39 -1.39 -5.42
N MET A 110 3.54 -2.06 -6.22
CA MET A 110 3.98 -3.19 -7.07
C MET A 110 5.05 -2.77 -8.08
N VAL A 111 4.92 -1.56 -8.62
CA VAL A 111 5.99 -0.87 -9.35
C VAL A 111 6.46 0.29 -8.48
N VAL A 112 7.71 0.20 -8.03
CA VAL A 112 8.30 1.16 -7.11
C VAL A 112 8.41 2.52 -7.78
N GLY A 113 7.90 3.58 -7.15
CA GLY A 113 7.92 4.95 -7.70
C GLY A 113 6.74 5.31 -8.59
N GLU A 114 5.70 4.48 -8.66
CA GLU A 114 4.47 4.84 -9.36
C GLU A 114 3.76 6.03 -8.69
N GLY A 115 3.65 7.16 -9.42
CA GLY A 115 3.03 8.39 -8.91
C GLY A 115 1.50 8.35 -8.75
N GLN A 116 0.82 7.27 -9.13
CA GLN A 116 -0.64 7.16 -9.03
C GLN A 116 -1.14 7.06 -7.60
N ILE A 117 -0.34 6.46 -6.71
CA ILE A 117 -0.69 6.28 -5.30
C ILE A 117 -0.96 7.61 -4.60
N LEU A 118 -0.26 8.67 -4.99
CA LEU A 118 -0.51 10.03 -4.48
C LEU A 118 -1.91 10.54 -4.81
N GLY A 119 -2.41 10.25 -6.01
CA GLY A 119 -3.79 10.56 -6.40
C GLY A 119 -4.79 9.78 -5.56
N GLN A 120 -4.56 8.47 -5.39
CA GLN A 120 -5.43 7.59 -4.61
C GLN A 120 -5.48 8.00 -3.12
N ILE A 121 -4.36 8.34 -2.51
CA ILE A 121 -4.31 8.86 -1.13
C ILE A 121 -5.08 10.17 -1.01
N LYS A 122 -4.95 11.06 -2.01
CA LYS A 122 -5.69 12.33 -2.04
C LYS A 122 -7.20 12.09 -2.12
N ASP A 123 -7.63 11.17 -2.98
CA ASP A 123 -9.04 10.85 -3.16
C ASP A 123 -9.62 10.17 -1.91
N SER A 124 -8.89 9.23 -1.30
CA SER A 124 -9.23 8.62 0.00
C SER A 124 -9.40 9.66 1.11
N LEU A 125 -8.51 10.65 1.17
CA LEU A 125 -8.63 11.74 2.13
C LEU A 125 -9.88 12.60 1.85
N ALA A 126 -10.13 12.93 0.58
CA ALA A 126 -11.30 13.73 0.20
C ALA A 126 -12.60 13.02 0.61
N THR A 127 -12.73 11.71 0.35
CA THR A 127 -13.88 10.92 0.80
C THR A 127 -14.02 10.92 2.32
N ALA A 128 -12.93 10.73 3.06
CA ALA A 128 -12.98 10.75 4.53
C ALA A 128 -13.36 12.13 5.09
N GLN A 129 -12.97 13.22 4.42
CA GLN A 129 -13.36 14.59 4.77
C GLN A 129 -14.84 14.86 4.48
N GLU A 130 -15.33 14.44 3.32
CA GLU A 130 -16.74 14.58 2.90
C GLU A 130 -17.68 13.83 3.85
N LEU A 131 -17.26 12.66 4.33
CA LEU A 131 -18.02 11.85 5.30
C LEU A 131 -17.80 12.28 6.76
N HIS A 132 -16.95 13.27 6.99
CA HIS A 132 -16.55 13.72 8.33
C HIS A 132 -16.00 12.58 9.23
N SER A 133 -15.37 11.58 8.61
CA SER A 133 -14.71 10.48 9.31
C SER A 133 -13.24 10.79 9.62
N ALA A 134 -12.57 11.62 8.81
CA ALA A 134 -11.23 12.12 9.12
C ALA A 134 -11.31 13.38 9.98
N GLY A 135 -10.85 13.26 11.24
CA GLY A 135 -10.67 14.40 12.14
C GLY A 135 -9.30 15.04 11.96
N ARG A 136 -8.78 15.67 13.01
CA ARG A 136 -7.54 16.46 12.91
C ARG A 136 -6.33 15.59 12.62
N LEU A 137 -6.23 14.44 13.31
CA LEU A 137 -5.06 13.59 13.24
C LEU A 137 -4.87 12.99 11.84
N LEU A 138 -5.92 12.37 11.30
CA LEU A 138 -5.86 11.75 9.97
C LEU A 138 -5.72 12.80 8.86
N ASN A 139 -6.35 13.98 9.00
CA ASN A 139 -6.18 15.06 8.05
C ASN A 139 -4.72 15.54 7.96
N GLU A 140 -4.09 15.82 9.11
CA GLU A 140 -2.69 16.24 9.16
C GLU A 140 -1.77 15.15 8.61
N LEU A 141 -2.00 13.89 8.99
CA LEU A 141 -1.22 12.74 8.56
C LEU A 141 -1.26 12.54 7.03
N PHE A 142 -2.44 12.49 6.42
CA PHE A 142 -2.58 12.26 4.98
C PHE A 142 -2.06 13.45 4.16
N GLN A 143 -2.28 14.69 4.62
CA GLN A 143 -1.71 15.88 3.98
C GLN A 143 -0.18 15.87 4.04
N GLN A 144 0.40 15.47 5.18
CA GLN A 144 1.85 15.32 5.27
C GLN A 144 2.35 14.20 4.36
N ALA A 145 1.68 13.04 4.32
CA ALA A 145 2.02 11.95 3.42
C ALA A 145 2.06 12.40 1.94
N LEU A 146 1.07 13.20 1.50
CA LEU A 146 1.05 13.77 0.15
C LEU A 146 2.23 14.72 -0.12
N ARG A 147 2.65 15.52 0.87
CA ARG A 147 3.84 16.40 0.75
C ARG A 147 5.13 15.58 0.68
N VAL A 148 5.28 14.61 1.57
CA VAL A 148 6.45 13.71 1.65
C VAL A 148 6.61 12.92 0.36
N GLY A 149 5.53 12.34 -0.16
CA GLY A 149 5.58 11.61 -1.42
C GLY A 149 5.94 12.52 -2.60
N LYS A 150 5.33 13.72 -2.73
CA LYS A 150 5.72 14.69 -3.76
C LYS A 150 7.19 15.09 -3.65
N ARG A 151 7.67 15.34 -2.44
CA ARG A 151 9.06 15.68 -2.15
C ARG A 151 9.99 14.56 -2.61
N ALA A 152 9.71 13.30 -2.23
CA ALA A 152 10.49 12.14 -2.65
C ALA A 152 10.57 11.99 -4.18
N HIS A 153 9.46 12.14 -4.89
CA HIS A 153 9.42 12.09 -6.36
C HIS A 153 10.23 13.24 -6.99
N SER A 154 10.24 14.42 -6.37
CA SER A 154 10.99 15.59 -6.88
C SER A 154 12.48 15.60 -6.53
N GLU A 155 12.87 15.06 -5.37
CA GLU A 155 14.24 15.12 -4.84
C GLU A 155 15.06 13.87 -5.15
N THR A 156 14.42 12.78 -5.60
CA THR A 156 15.08 11.49 -5.86
C THR A 156 14.88 11.00 -7.29
N GLY A 157 15.66 9.99 -7.69
CA GLY A 157 15.50 9.32 -8.98
C GLY A 157 14.34 8.33 -9.03
N ILE A 158 13.50 8.23 -7.99
CA ILE A 158 12.47 7.19 -7.88
C ILE A 158 11.46 7.22 -9.04
N ASP A 159 11.22 8.38 -9.67
CA ASP A 159 10.37 8.52 -10.86
C ASP A 159 10.98 7.88 -12.11
N ARG A 160 12.31 7.88 -12.25
CA ARG A 160 12.99 7.16 -13.34
C ARG A 160 12.95 5.66 -13.12
N ALA A 161 12.87 5.29 -11.85
CA ALA A 161 12.77 3.95 -11.35
C ALA A 161 11.33 3.40 -11.51
N GLY A 162 10.32 4.27 -11.32
CA GLY A 162 8.90 3.99 -11.43
C GLY A 162 8.34 4.24 -12.81
N GLN A 163 8.47 3.24 -13.69
CA GLN A 163 7.61 3.18 -14.85
C GLN A 163 6.15 3.01 -14.39
N SER A 164 5.17 3.53 -15.14
CA SER A 164 3.77 3.21 -14.82
C SER A 164 3.52 1.70 -14.95
N LEU A 165 2.57 1.15 -14.19
CA LEU A 165 2.13 -0.26 -14.33
C LEU A 165 1.81 -0.62 -15.79
N VAL A 166 1.25 0.33 -16.54
CA VAL A 166 1.00 0.17 -17.98
C VAL A 166 2.30 -0.04 -18.75
N THR A 167 3.29 0.85 -18.56
CA THR A 167 4.56 0.78 -19.28
C THR A 167 5.30 -0.52 -18.95
N PHE A 168 5.33 -0.90 -17.67
CA PHE A 168 5.92 -2.17 -17.23
C PHE A 168 5.18 -3.37 -17.85
N GLY A 169 3.84 -3.33 -17.87
CA GLY A 169 3.00 -4.31 -18.56
C GLY A 169 3.31 -4.47 -20.04
N LEU A 170 3.48 -3.36 -20.76
CA LEU A 170 3.87 -3.38 -22.18
C LEU A 170 5.28 -3.94 -22.38
N GLN A 171 6.23 -3.67 -21.48
CA GLN A 171 7.57 -4.27 -21.52
C GLN A 171 7.54 -5.78 -21.30
N GLN A 172 6.71 -6.25 -20.37
CA GLN A 172 6.50 -7.68 -20.20
C GLN A 172 5.92 -8.28 -21.48
N LEU A 173 4.91 -7.65 -22.09
CA LEU A 173 4.31 -8.09 -23.36
C LEU A 173 5.28 -8.06 -24.57
N SER A 174 6.28 -7.18 -24.57
CA SER A 174 7.22 -7.04 -25.68
C SER A 174 8.37 -8.07 -25.68
N SER A 175 8.48 -8.93 -24.66
CA SER A 175 9.51 -9.99 -24.55
C SER A 175 10.94 -9.50 -24.82
N GLY A 176 11.31 -8.34 -24.27
CA GLY A 176 12.68 -7.80 -24.43
C GLY A 176 12.93 -7.02 -25.73
N THR A 177 11.91 -6.87 -26.59
CA THR A 177 11.95 -5.86 -27.67
C THR A 177 11.62 -4.49 -27.07
N ALA A 178 12.27 -3.43 -27.56
CA ALA A 178 11.88 -2.06 -27.19
C ALA A 178 10.38 -1.85 -27.49
N VAL A 179 9.64 -1.31 -26.52
CA VAL A 179 8.16 -1.21 -26.58
C VAL A 179 7.72 -0.43 -27.82
N GLU A 180 8.46 0.62 -28.19
CA GLU A 180 8.19 1.44 -29.36
C GLU A 180 8.32 0.65 -30.66
N ALA A 181 9.37 -0.18 -30.77
CA ALA A 181 9.56 -1.03 -31.94
C ALA A 181 8.51 -2.14 -32.02
N TRP A 182 8.11 -2.69 -30.86
CA TRP A 182 7.11 -3.75 -30.77
C TRP A 182 5.68 -3.23 -31.00
N ALA A 183 5.36 -2.01 -30.59
CA ALA A 183 4.03 -1.40 -30.69
C ALA A 183 3.80 -0.74 -32.06
N LYS A 184 4.87 -0.38 -32.78
CA LYS A 184 4.78 0.33 -34.05
C LYS A 184 3.86 -0.36 -35.06
N GLY A 185 2.86 0.38 -35.55
CA GLY A 185 1.95 -0.10 -36.59
C GLY A 185 0.85 -1.05 -36.09
N LYS A 186 0.83 -1.40 -34.80
CA LYS A 186 -0.18 -2.27 -34.21
C LYS A 186 -1.50 -1.55 -33.96
N ARG A 187 -2.58 -2.31 -33.90
CA ARG A 187 -3.90 -1.85 -33.46
C ARG A 187 -4.10 -2.17 -31.98
N ALA A 188 -4.43 -1.16 -31.20
CA ALA A 188 -4.67 -1.30 -29.78
C ALA A 188 -6.17 -1.16 -29.46
N LEU A 189 -6.67 -2.01 -28.57
CA LEU A 189 -8.00 -1.90 -27.98
C LEU A 189 -7.86 -1.54 -26.50
N VAL A 190 -8.44 -0.44 -26.06
CA VAL A 190 -8.48 -0.04 -24.65
C VAL A 190 -9.89 -0.24 -24.13
N ILE A 191 -10.05 -1.09 -23.13
CA ILE A 191 -11.34 -1.42 -22.52
C ILE A 191 -11.45 -0.66 -21.19
N GLY A 192 -12.37 0.30 -21.16
CA GLY A 192 -12.55 1.29 -20.11
C GLY A 192 -12.20 2.71 -20.58
N ALA A 193 -12.65 3.70 -19.81
CA ALA A 193 -12.34 5.12 -20.01
C ALA A 193 -12.08 5.82 -18.66
N GLY A 194 -11.47 5.10 -17.72
CA GLY A 194 -11.03 5.64 -16.43
C GLY A 194 -9.65 6.30 -16.51
N SER A 195 -9.14 6.79 -15.38
CA SER A 195 -7.78 7.35 -15.29
C SER A 195 -6.70 6.38 -15.81
N MET A 196 -6.81 5.11 -15.42
CA MET A 196 -5.92 4.04 -15.89
C MET A 196 -6.04 3.78 -17.39
N SER A 197 -7.27 3.77 -17.93
CA SER A 197 -7.49 3.62 -19.38
C SER A 197 -6.91 4.80 -20.16
N SER A 198 -7.04 6.02 -19.63
CA SER A 198 -6.46 7.23 -20.24
C SER A 198 -4.93 7.17 -20.26
N LEU A 199 -4.30 6.72 -19.16
CA LEU A 199 -2.86 6.52 -19.12
C LEU A 199 -2.41 5.40 -20.08
N ALA A 200 -3.16 4.30 -20.13
CA ALA A 200 -2.90 3.20 -21.05
C ALA A 200 -2.93 3.67 -22.50
N ALA A 201 -3.98 4.38 -22.89
CA ALA A 201 -4.13 4.91 -24.23
C ALA A 201 -3.04 5.93 -24.59
N ALA A 202 -2.70 6.85 -23.68
CA ALA A 202 -1.62 7.81 -23.88
C ALA A 202 -0.24 7.13 -24.00
N THR A 203 -0.01 6.06 -23.23
CA THR A 203 1.24 5.30 -23.28
C THR A 203 1.36 4.52 -24.58
N LEU A 204 0.28 3.88 -25.04
CA LEU A 204 0.22 3.20 -26.33
C LEU A 204 0.43 4.19 -27.50
N ALA A 205 -0.20 5.37 -27.44
CA ALA A 205 -0.02 6.41 -28.44
C ALA A 205 1.46 6.84 -28.57
N ARG A 206 2.12 7.11 -27.44
CA ARG A 206 3.57 7.42 -27.41
C ARG A 206 4.44 6.26 -27.90
N ALA A 207 4.02 5.02 -27.67
CA ALA A 207 4.71 3.83 -28.17
C ALA A 207 4.56 3.64 -29.70
N GLY A 208 3.68 4.40 -30.38
CA GLY A 208 3.60 4.41 -31.85
C GLY A 208 2.62 3.41 -32.47
N VAL A 209 1.59 2.99 -31.73
CA VAL A 209 0.47 2.21 -32.31
C VAL A 209 -0.21 2.99 -33.45
N ALA A 210 -0.77 2.31 -34.44
CA ALA A 210 -1.42 2.96 -35.59
C ALA A 210 -2.87 3.39 -35.30
N GLU A 211 -3.57 2.59 -34.51
CA GLU A 211 -4.98 2.80 -34.20
C GLU A 211 -5.24 2.46 -32.72
N ILE A 212 -5.99 3.31 -32.03
CA ILE A 212 -6.51 3.05 -30.68
C ILE A 212 -8.04 3.03 -30.74
N VAL A 213 -8.61 1.90 -30.39
CA VAL A 213 -10.06 1.73 -30.25
C VAL A 213 -10.37 1.77 -28.76
N VAL A 214 -11.24 2.69 -28.32
CA VAL A 214 -11.65 2.82 -26.92
C VAL A 214 -13.06 2.28 -26.74
N ALA A 215 -13.19 1.20 -25.97
CA ALA A 215 -14.47 0.59 -25.63
C ALA A 215 -14.88 0.96 -24.20
N ASN A 216 -16.11 1.45 -23.99
CA ASN A 216 -16.60 1.72 -22.64
C ASN A 216 -18.12 1.51 -22.52
N ARG A 217 -18.60 1.27 -21.29
CA ARG A 217 -20.04 1.19 -21.00
C ARG A 217 -20.75 2.52 -21.25
N THR A 218 -20.09 3.62 -20.90
CA THR A 218 -20.56 4.99 -21.14
C THR A 218 -19.88 5.55 -22.37
N SER A 219 -20.61 5.66 -23.49
CA SER A 219 -20.11 6.16 -24.79
C SER A 219 -19.41 7.51 -24.66
N ASP A 220 -20.03 8.47 -23.97
CA ASP A 220 -19.51 9.84 -23.85
C ASP A 220 -18.11 9.92 -23.23
N ARG A 221 -17.74 8.94 -22.37
CA ARG A 221 -16.39 8.89 -21.78
C ARG A 221 -15.37 8.32 -22.77
N ALA A 222 -15.76 7.30 -23.54
CA ALA A 222 -14.90 6.74 -24.58
C ALA A 222 -14.66 7.75 -25.71
N GLU A 223 -15.70 8.47 -26.13
CA GLU A 223 -15.61 9.52 -27.15
C GLU A 223 -14.68 10.65 -26.71
N ARG A 224 -14.84 11.13 -25.47
CA ARG A 224 -13.93 12.13 -24.90
C ARG A 224 -12.48 11.67 -24.88
N LEU A 225 -12.21 10.43 -24.46
CA LEU A 225 -10.85 9.90 -24.44
C LEU A 225 -10.27 9.79 -25.86
N ALA A 226 -11.04 9.26 -26.82
CA ALA A 226 -10.62 9.16 -28.21
C ALA A 226 -10.33 10.55 -28.83
N GLN A 227 -11.15 11.56 -28.50
CA GLN A 227 -10.95 12.93 -28.93
C GLN A 227 -9.64 13.50 -28.36
N ILE A 228 -9.38 13.35 -27.07
CA ILE A 228 -8.14 13.82 -26.42
C ILE A 228 -6.89 13.23 -27.09
N ILE A 229 -6.92 11.95 -27.45
CA ILE A 229 -5.81 11.27 -28.11
C ILE A 229 -5.61 11.81 -29.53
N THR A 230 -6.71 11.96 -30.28
CA THR A 230 -6.68 12.43 -31.67
C THR A 230 -6.22 13.90 -31.78
N GLU A 231 -6.60 14.73 -30.81
CA GLU A 231 -6.22 16.15 -30.74
C GLU A 231 -4.79 16.36 -30.23
N SER A 232 -4.15 15.32 -29.66
CA SER A 232 -2.77 15.40 -29.21
C SER A 232 -1.82 15.47 -30.40
N HIS A 233 -1.27 16.67 -30.67
CA HIS A 233 -0.35 16.94 -31.79
C HIS A 233 1.00 16.22 -31.72
N GLU A 234 1.24 15.39 -30.69
CA GLU A 234 2.51 14.70 -30.50
C GLU A 234 2.58 13.33 -31.22
N THR A 235 1.45 12.80 -31.72
CA THR A 235 1.40 11.45 -32.30
C THR A 235 0.43 11.33 -33.48
N ASP A 236 0.84 10.67 -34.58
CA ASP A 236 0.00 10.38 -35.76
C ASP A 236 -0.96 9.17 -35.55
N VAL A 237 -1.58 9.10 -34.37
CA VAL A 237 -2.39 7.95 -33.96
C VAL A 237 -3.86 8.22 -34.26
N SER A 238 -4.53 7.32 -34.97
CA SER A 238 -5.99 7.38 -35.13
C SER A 238 -6.68 6.82 -33.88
N ALA A 239 -7.65 7.53 -33.30
CA ALA A 239 -8.42 7.01 -32.18
C ALA A 239 -9.93 7.09 -32.44
N ARG A 240 -10.67 6.05 -32.04
CA ARG A 240 -12.13 6.00 -32.14
C ARG A 240 -12.78 5.32 -30.95
N ALA A 241 -13.98 5.75 -30.61
CA ALA A 241 -14.80 5.12 -29.58
C ALA A 241 -15.73 4.04 -30.15
N VAL A 242 -15.94 2.98 -29.38
CA VAL A 242 -16.91 1.92 -29.69
C VAL A 242 -17.74 1.57 -28.45
N PRO A 243 -18.98 1.08 -28.63
CA PRO A 243 -19.76 0.57 -27.51
C PRO A 243 -19.14 -0.72 -26.95
N MET A 244 -19.34 -0.98 -25.66
CA MET A 244 -18.82 -2.18 -24.98
C MET A 244 -19.23 -3.50 -25.67
N GLY A 245 -20.42 -3.57 -26.27
CA GLY A 245 -20.87 -4.75 -27.01
C GLY A 245 -20.06 -5.10 -28.26
N SER A 246 -19.23 -4.17 -28.76
CA SER A 246 -18.35 -4.39 -29.92
C SER A 246 -17.00 -5.00 -29.56
N VAL A 247 -16.68 -5.15 -28.26
CA VAL A 247 -15.38 -5.68 -27.80
C VAL A 247 -15.02 -7.04 -28.43
N PRO A 248 -15.91 -8.05 -28.48
CA PRO A 248 -15.57 -9.33 -29.11
C PRO A 248 -15.15 -9.21 -30.58
N PHE A 249 -15.82 -8.33 -31.33
CA PHE A 249 -15.48 -8.07 -32.72
C PHE A 249 -14.15 -7.33 -32.86
N GLU A 250 -13.92 -6.29 -32.06
CA GLU A 250 -12.67 -5.52 -32.12
C GLU A 250 -11.46 -6.36 -31.67
N LEU A 251 -11.65 -7.32 -30.76
CA LEU A 251 -10.62 -8.28 -30.37
C LEU A 251 -10.14 -9.15 -31.54
N THR A 252 -10.92 -9.36 -32.61
CA THR A 252 -10.44 -10.08 -33.80
C THR A 252 -9.42 -9.28 -34.61
N ARG A 253 -9.33 -7.96 -34.38
CA ARG A 253 -8.52 -7.03 -35.17
C ARG A 253 -7.40 -6.36 -34.38
N ALA A 254 -7.46 -6.41 -33.06
CA ALA A 254 -6.48 -5.78 -32.17
C ALA A 254 -5.23 -6.66 -32.04
N ASP A 255 -4.04 -6.09 -32.09
CA ASP A 255 -2.80 -6.82 -31.78
C ASP A 255 -2.53 -6.80 -30.28
N VAL A 256 -2.94 -5.71 -29.61
CA VAL A 256 -2.86 -5.53 -28.17
C VAL A 256 -4.20 -5.04 -27.63
N ALA A 257 -4.68 -5.62 -26.52
CA ALA A 257 -5.79 -5.08 -25.76
C ALA A 257 -5.38 -4.80 -24.31
N VAL A 258 -5.79 -3.66 -23.78
CA VAL A 258 -5.55 -3.27 -22.39
C VAL A 258 -6.90 -3.08 -21.70
N SER A 259 -7.13 -3.84 -20.63
CA SER A 259 -8.35 -3.75 -19.82
C SER A 259 -8.06 -3.09 -18.48
N CYS A 260 -8.81 -2.02 -18.18
CA CYS A 260 -8.71 -1.27 -16.93
C CYS A 260 -10.10 -0.82 -16.45
N THR A 261 -11.08 -1.73 -16.42
CA THR A 261 -12.44 -1.35 -16.00
C THR A 261 -12.64 -1.48 -14.49
N GLY A 262 -13.67 -0.80 -13.99
CA GLY A 262 -14.18 -1.00 -12.62
C GLY A 262 -15.38 -1.94 -12.60
N ALA A 263 -15.41 -2.95 -13.45
CA ALA A 263 -16.46 -3.96 -13.45
C ALA A 263 -16.30 -4.89 -12.25
N THR A 264 -17.42 -5.36 -11.69
CA THR A 264 -17.43 -6.32 -10.57
C THR A 264 -17.41 -7.78 -11.06
N GLY A 265 -17.01 -8.02 -12.30
CA GLY A 265 -17.02 -9.33 -12.94
C GLY A 265 -16.27 -9.31 -14.27
N LEU A 266 -16.10 -10.49 -14.85
CA LEU A 266 -15.31 -10.68 -16.07
C LEU A 266 -15.91 -9.92 -17.26
N VAL A 267 -15.09 -9.08 -17.88
CA VAL A 267 -15.37 -8.43 -19.16
C VAL A 267 -15.00 -9.34 -20.32
N LEU A 268 -13.90 -10.10 -20.19
CA LEU A 268 -13.42 -11.03 -21.20
C LEU A 268 -13.33 -12.45 -20.63
N THR A 269 -14.17 -13.35 -21.14
CA THR A 269 -14.09 -14.79 -20.82
C THR A 269 -13.07 -15.50 -21.70
N ALA A 270 -12.57 -16.65 -21.25
CA ALA A 270 -11.65 -17.46 -22.06
C ALA A 270 -12.25 -17.87 -23.41
N ASP A 271 -13.55 -18.21 -23.44
CA ASP A 271 -14.27 -18.55 -24.68
C ASP A 271 -14.32 -17.35 -25.64
N THR A 272 -14.65 -16.15 -25.13
CA THR A 272 -14.70 -14.93 -25.96
C THR A 272 -13.34 -14.63 -26.59
N VAL A 273 -12.26 -14.83 -25.84
CA VAL A 273 -10.89 -14.62 -26.34
C VAL A 273 -10.51 -15.71 -27.34
N ALA A 274 -10.86 -16.98 -27.09
CA ALA A 274 -10.61 -18.08 -28.01
C ALA A 274 -11.34 -17.89 -29.35
N ASP A 275 -12.62 -17.55 -29.31
CA ASP A 275 -13.43 -17.21 -30.49
C ASP A 275 -12.83 -16.04 -31.27
N ALA A 276 -12.35 -15.01 -30.56
CA ALA A 276 -11.73 -13.85 -31.19
C ALA A 276 -10.41 -14.20 -31.89
N VAL A 277 -9.64 -15.17 -31.36
CA VAL A 277 -8.40 -15.67 -31.98
C VAL A 277 -8.69 -16.55 -33.18
N GLU A 278 -9.70 -17.43 -33.11
CA GLU A 278 -10.14 -18.25 -34.24
C GLU A 278 -10.72 -17.39 -35.37
N GLY A 279 -11.45 -16.32 -35.02
CA GLY A 279 -12.00 -15.35 -35.97
C GLY A 279 -10.95 -14.45 -36.64
N ARG A 280 -9.66 -14.55 -36.29
CA ARG A 280 -8.59 -13.77 -36.93
C ARG A 280 -8.26 -14.34 -38.29
N VAL A 281 -8.54 -13.57 -39.33
CA VAL A 281 -8.01 -13.85 -40.66
C VAL A 281 -6.54 -13.46 -40.68
N SER A 282 -5.63 -14.44 -40.74
CA SER A 282 -4.19 -14.20 -40.78
C SER A 282 -3.82 -13.33 -41.99
N GLN A 283 -3.17 -12.19 -41.78
CA GLN A 283 -2.55 -11.43 -42.89
C GLN A 283 -1.44 -12.23 -43.59
N ASP A 284 -0.87 -13.23 -42.90
CA ASP A 284 0.17 -14.13 -43.44
C ASP A 284 -0.36 -15.26 -44.34
N ALA A 285 -1.67 -15.51 -44.38
CA ALA A 285 -2.25 -16.55 -45.26
C ALA A 285 -2.14 -16.18 -46.76
N ALA A 286 -1.80 -14.92 -47.08
CA ALA A 286 -1.62 -14.45 -48.46
C ALA A 286 -0.16 -14.57 -48.97
N ILE A 287 0.84 -14.81 -48.11
CA ILE A 287 2.25 -14.95 -48.49
C ILE A 287 2.80 -16.27 -47.92
N GLY A 288 2.27 -17.40 -48.39
CA GLY A 288 2.72 -18.69 -47.88
C GLY A 288 2.06 -19.92 -48.49
N ARG A 289 1.39 -19.82 -49.64
CA ARG A 289 1.11 -21.02 -50.43
C ARG A 289 2.32 -21.32 -51.30
N THR A 290 3.33 -21.95 -50.71
CA THR A 290 4.29 -22.74 -51.46
C THR A 290 4.84 -23.85 -50.57
N ALA A 291 4.32 -25.05 -50.82
CA ALA A 291 4.93 -26.34 -50.55
C ALA A 291 5.58 -26.57 -49.17
N VAL A 292 4.82 -27.19 -48.26
CA VAL A 292 5.35 -28.27 -47.41
C VAL A 292 4.42 -29.47 -47.55
N ALA A 293 4.50 -30.11 -48.70
CA ALA A 293 4.18 -31.52 -48.83
C ALA A 293 5.53 -32.26 -48.82
N ASP A 294 5.61 -33.34 -48.04
CA ASP A 294 6.75 -34.24 -47.84
C ASP A 294 8.01 -33.67 -47.16
N VAL A 295 8.08 -33.85 -45.82
CA VAL A 295 9.31 -34.32 -45.15
C VAL A 295 8.92 -35.18 -43.92
N VAL A 296 9.16 -36.49 -44.07
CA VAL A 296 9.52 -37.49 -43.04
C VAL A 296 8.44 -37.92 -42.03
N ARG A 297 7.79 -39.04 -42.37
CA ARG A 297 7.41 -40.07 -41.41
C ARG A 297 8.69 -40.79 -40.99
N ASP A 298 9.18 -40.53 -39.78
CA ASP A 298 10.17 -41.41 -39.15
C ASP A 298 9.50 -42.25 -38.08
N GLU A 299 9.90 -43.51 -38.07
CA GLU A 299 9.30 -44.62 -37.34
C GLU A 299 9.44 -44.43 -35.82
N LEU A 300 8.32 -44.58 -35.10
CA LEU A 300 8.34 -44.80 -33.66
C LEU A 300 8.95 -46.18 -33.39
N PRO A 301 9.96 -46.33 -32.52
CA PRO A 301 10.46 -47.65 -32.14
C PRO A 301 9.42 -48.42 -31.31
N PRO A 302 9.41 -49.77 -31.37
CA PRO A 302 8.32 -50.57 -30.83
C PRO A 302 8.31 -50.55 -29.29
N THR A 303 7.11 -50.46 -28.73
CA THR A 303 6.82 -50.72 -27.33
C THR A 303 6.98 -52.21 -27.02
N SER A 304 8.04 -52.57 -26.28
CA SER A 304 8.11 -53.88 -25.62
C SER A 304 7.58 -53.79 -24.20
N VAL A 305 6.49 -54.50 -23.95
CA VAL A 305 5.95 -54.78 -22.62
C VAL A 305 6.64 -56.04 -22.08
N GLY A 306 7.24 -55.99 -20.88
CA GLY A 306 7.61 -57.21 -20.15
C GLY A 306 8.73 -57.08 -19.09
N SER A 307 8.33 -57.25 -17.83
CA SER A 307 9.05 -57.69 -16.61
C SER A 307 10.13 -56.81 -15.94
N GLU A 308 9.71 -56.21 -14.81
CA GLU A 308 10.27 -56.22 -13.43
C GLU A 308 11.80 -56.30 -13.18
N ASP A 309 12.22 -55.48 -12.19
CA ASP A 309 13.52 -55.35 -11.52
C ASP A 309 14.68 -54.74 -12.36
N GLY A 310 15.34 -53.62 -12.04
CA GLY A 310 15.59 -52.93 -10.78
C GLY A 310 17.01 -52.35 -10.83
N CYS A 311 17.16 -51.15 -11.43
CA CYS A 311 18.27 -50.17 -11.40
C CYS A 311 19.75 -50.63 -11.27
N PRO A 312 20.63 -50.22 -12.23
CA PRO A 312 22.01 -49.89 -11.87
C PRO A 312 22.48 -48.62 -12.59
N LEU A 313 22.41 -47.47 -11.93
CA LEU A 313 23.13 -46.28 -12.39
C LEU A 313 24.10 -45.77 -11.31
N ASP A 314 25.36 -45.94 -11.67
CA ASP A 314 26.61 -45.58 -11.02
C ASP A 314 26.80 -44.06 -10.99
N LEU A 315 26.88 -43.47 -9.80
CA LEU A 315 27.04 -42.03 -9.55
C LEU A 315 28.51 -41.64 -9.35
N SER A 316 29.38 -42.00 -10.29
CA SER A 316 30.82 -41.73 -10.18
C SER A 316 31.42 -41.01 -11.40
N ALA A 317 30.79 -39.96 -11.91
CA ALA A 317 31.44 -39.12 -12.94
C ALA A 317 30.94 -37.67 -13.05
N VAL A 318 30.80 -36.92 -11.96
CA VAL A 318 30.94 -35.44 -12.01
C VAL A 318 31.57 -34.94 -10.69
N GLN A 319 32.87 -35.19 -10.51
CA GLN A 319 33.70 -34.38 -9.63
C GLN A 319 34.50 -33.42 -10.52
N GLY A 320 34.41 -32.12 -10.23
CA GLY A 320 35.47 -31.18 -10.56
C GLY A 320 35.10 -29.98 -11.42
N ALA A 321 34.28 -29.06 -10.89
CA ALA A 321 34.47 -27.63 -11.15
C ALA A 321 34.04 -26.86 -9.90
N SER A 322 35.02 -26.46 -9.11
CA SER A 322 34.90 -25.67 -7.89
C SER A 322 34.41 -24.26 -8.17
N GLY A 323 33.37 -23.83 -7.47
CA GLY A 323 33.01 -22.43 -7.38
C GLY A 323 31.67 -22.20 -6.71
N PHE A 324 31.61 -22.22 -5.37
CA PHE A 324 30.98 -21.13 -4.62
C PHE A 324 31.25 -21.25 -3.11
N SER A 325 31.58 -20.09 -2.52
CA SER A 325 31.97 -19.88 -1.13
C SER A 325 30.76 -19.88 -0.21
N VAL A 326 30.85 -20.60 0.92
CA VAL A 326 29.95 -20.50 2.07
C VAL A 326 30.54 -19.47 3.03
N MET A 327 29.84 -18.37 3.26
CA MET A 327 29.86 -17.65 4.54
C MET A 327 28.46 -17.07 4.78
N GLY A 328 27.59 -17.93 5.31
CA GLY A 328 26.25 -17.62 5.81
C GLY A 328 26.21 -17.35 7.31
N GLU A 329 27.28 -16.81 7.89
CA GLU A 329 27.34 -16.47 9.32
C GLU A 329 26.74 -15.08 9.63
N ALA A 330 26.46 -14.26 8.61
CA ALA A 330 25.89 -12.92 8.80
C ALA A 330 24.34 -12.88 8.87
N ALA A 331 23.65 -14.00 8.61
CA ALA A 331 22.18 -14.03 8.50
C ALA A 331 21.43 -14.24 9.83
N VAL A 332 22.14 -14.47 10.94
CA VAL A 332 21.52 -14.81 12.24
C VAL A 332 21.85 -13.78 13.34
N ALA A 333 22.63 -12.74 13.02
CA ALA A 333 22.87 -11.63 13.94
C ALA A 333 21.70 -10.63 13.89
N GLY A 334 20.62 -10.88 14.64
CA GLY A 334 19.58 -9.89 14.89
C GLY A 334 18.13 -10.36 14.91
N MET A 335 17.84 -11.66 14.88
CA MET A 335 16.46 -12.15 15.02
C MET A 335 16.07 -12.29 16.49
N ASP A 336 14.91 -11.77 16.86
CA ASP A 336 14.33 -11.94 18.19
C ASP A 336 13.76 -13.35 18.39
N ALA A 337 13.66 -13.77 19.65
CA ALA A 337 13.21 -15.12 20.03
C ALA A 337 11.78 -15.42 19.54
N ALA A 338 10.93 -14.39 19.44
CA ALA A 338 9.56 -14.51 18.97
C ALA A 338 9.47 -14.94 17.49
N THR A 339 10.40 -14.46 16.66
CA THR A 339 10.49 -14.83 15.23
C THR A 339 10.95 -16.27 15.04
N LEU A 340 11.79 -16.80 15.94
CA LEU A 340 12.24 -18.19 15.93
C LEU A 340 11.14 -19.17 16.38
N GLU A 341 10.33 -18.82 17.37
CA GLU A 341 9.20 -19.64 17.83
C GLU A 341 8.08 -19.77 16.79
N GLN A 342 7.84 -18.70 16.02
CA GLN A 342 6.83 -18.72 14.94
C GLN A 342 7.20 -19.69 13.80
N HIS A 343 8.51 -19.91 13.57
CA HIS A 343 9.00 -20.86 12.57
C HIS A 343 9.08 -22.29 13.11
N ALA A 344 9.32 -22.48 14.42
CA ALA A 344 9.39 -23.81 15.05
C ALA A 344 8.04 -24.54 15.09
N ALA A 345 6.92 -23.80 15.24
CA ALA A 345 5.57 -24.36 15.26
C ALA A 345 5.14 -25.05 13.95
N TRP A 346 5.88 -24.85 12.87
CA TRP A 346 5.54 -25.39 11.54
C TRP A 346 6.22 -26.73 11.24
N VAL A 347 7.28 -27.11 11.97
CA VAL A 347 8.10 -28.30 11.68
C VAL A 347 7.67 -29.54 12.50
N GLY A 348 7.04 -29.35 13.66
CA GLY A 348 6.46 -30.43 14.44
C GLY A 348 4.96 -30.22 14.56
N GLY A 349 4.14 -31.09 13.96
CA GLY A 349 2.68 -31.08 14.03
C GLY A 349 2.10 -31.36 15.43
N SER A 350 2.59 -30.67 16.45
CA SER A 350 2.16 -30.72 17.83
C SER A 350 1.72 -29.33 18.27
N ALA A 351 0.45 -29.19 18.64
CA ALA A 351 -0.08 -27.96 19.24
C ALA A 351 0.65 -27.69 20.56
N VAL A 352 1.47 -26.64 20.60
CA VAL A 352 2.08 -26.17 21.85
C VAL A 352 1.02 -25.38 22.63
N ASP A 353 0.70 -25.85 23.83
CA ASP A 353 -0.27 -25.21 24.72
C ASP A 353 0.28 -23.85 25.20
N ARG A 354 -0.25 -22.75 24.66
CA ARG A 354 0.19 -21.36 24.94
C ARG A 354 0.11 -20.97 26.42
N ARG A 355 -0.54 -21.75 27.28
CA ARG A 355 -0.67 -21.47 28.71
C ARG A 355 0.59 -21.72 29.52
N GLU A 356 1.58 -22.45 28.99
CA GLU A 356 2.85 -22.74 29.66
C GLU A 356 4.00 -21.79 29.28
N ALA A 357 3.93 -21.12 28.13
CA ALA A 357 4.95 -20.17 27.67
C ALA A 357 5.10 -18.95 28.61
N ALA A 358 4.00 -18.52 29.24
CA ALA A 358 3.97 -17.37 30.14
C ALA A 358 4.65 -17.60 31.51
N ARG A 359 5.23 -18.79 31.78
CA ARG A 359 5.82 -19.17 33.07
C ARG A 359 7.29 -19.60 33.02
N ARG A 360 7.98 -19.38 31.90
CA ARG A 360 9.38 -19.81 31.75
C ARG A 360 10.35 -18.73 32.22
N THR A 361 11.41 -19.13 32.91
CA THR A 361 12.50 -18.24 33.28
C THR A 361 13.41 -18.00 32.08
N PRO A 362 14.11 -16.84 32.00
CA PRO A 362 15.01 -16.52 30.89
C PRO A 362 16.11 -17.56 30.65
N GLU A 363 16.54 -18.27 31.71
CA GLU A 363 17.54 -19.33 31.60
C GLU A 363 16.99 -20.59 30.89
N ALA A 364 15.73 -20.95 31.15
CA ALA A 364 15.09 -22.09 30.50
C ALA A 364 14.78 -21.83 29.02
N GLU A 365 14.57 -20.57 28.65
CA GLU A 365 14.37 -20.13 27.27
C GLU A 365 15.68 -20.19 26.47
N ALA A 366 16.79 -19.79 27.07
CA ALA A 366 18.12 -19.88 26.46
C ALA A 366 18.57 -21.33 26.20
N GLU A 367 18.23 -22.26 27.11
CA GLU A 367 18.51 -23.69 26.97
C GLU A 367 17.75 -24.30 25.78
N LEU A 368 16.47 -23.94 25.64
CA LEU A 368 15.60 -24.39 24.55
C LEU A 368 16.05 -23.85 23.19
N ILE A 369 16.47 -22.58 23.12
CA ILE A 369 17.08 -21.98 21.92
C ILE A 369 18.36 -22.72 21.52
N THR A 370 19.17 -23.11 22.52
CA THR A 370 20.42 -23.84 22.28
C THR A 370 20.15 -25.26 21.75
N GLU A 371 19.16 -25.96 22.31
CA GLU A 371 18.73 -27.27 21.82
C GLU A 371 18.12 -27.19 20.41
N LEU A 372 17.31 -26.18 20.13
CA LEU A 372 16.71 -25.98 18.79
C LEU A 372 17.78 -25.64 17.74
N ALA A 373 18.78 -24.84 18.11
CA ALA A 373 19.91 -24.50 17.25
C ALA A 373 20.79 -25.73 16.96
N ALA A 374 20.99 -26.61 17.94
CA ALA A 374 21.70 -27.87 17.76
C ALA A 374 20.92 -28.84 16.84
N LEU A 375 19.59 -28.90 16.98
CA LEU A 375 18.73 -29.69 16.11
C LEU A 375 18.77 -29.19 14.66
N ALA A 376 18.67 -27.86 14.46
CA ALA A 376 18.77 -27.23 13.14
C ALA A 376 20.13 -27.49 12.47
N ALA A 377 21.22 -27.58 13.25
CA ALA A 377 22.55 -27.92 12.75
C ALA A 377 22.65 -29.39 12.29
N THR A 378 21.91 -30.31 12.91
CA THR A 378 21.91 -31.74 12.55
C THR A 378 20.97 -32.10 11.39
N VAL A 379 19.87 -31.36 11.19
CA VAL A 379 18.84 -31.68 10.19
C VAL A 379 19.20 -31.19 8.78
N GLY A 380 20.18 -30.29 8.64
CA GLY A 380 20.72 -29.90 7.34
C GLY A 380 19.72 -29.15 6.46
N ARG A 381 19.68 -27.83 6.60
CA ARG A 381 19.01 -26.83 5.75
C ARG A 381 17.48 -27.00 5.60
N ILE A 382 16.77 -25.95 6.00
CA ILE A 382 15.43 -25.62 5.49
C ILE A 382 15.51 -25.67 3.95
N PRO A 383 14.64 -26.40 3.24
CA PRO A 383 14.61 -26.29 1.79
C PRO A 383 14.24 -24.86 1.45
N GLU A 384 15.19 -24.09 0.93
CA GLU A 384 14.87 -22.93 0.10
C GLU A 384 13.76 -23.38 -0.83
N ARG A 385 12.66 -22.61 -0.91
CA ARG A 385 11.56 -22.87 -1.86
C ARG A 385 12.21 -23.32 -3.15
N ARG A 386 12.10 -24.61 -3.47
CA ARG A 386 12.60 -25.15 -4.73
C ARG A 386 11.81 -24.36 -5.76
N ARG A 387 12.45 -23.36 -6.39
CA ARG A 387 11.91 -22.71 -7.59
C ARG A 387 11.44 -23.90 -8.43
N PRO A 388 10.14 -24.00 -8.77
CA PRO A 388 9.70 -25.10 -9.60
C PRO A 388 10.67 -25.15 -10.78
N GLU A 389 11.31 -26.29 -10.98
CA GLU A 389 12.15 -26.51 -12.16
C GLU A 389 11.34 -26.00 -13.35
N PRO A 390 11.91 -25.15 -14.23
CA PRO A 390 11.14 -24.56 -15.32
C PRO A 390 10.54 -25.71 -16.11
N VAL A 391 9.24 -25.93 -15.91
CA VAL A 391 8.50 -26.97 -16.62
C VAL A 391 8.71 -26.63 -18.07
N ALA A 392 9.34 -27.56 -18.80
CA ALA A 392 9.66 -27.38 -20.21
C ALA A 392 8.41 -26.86 -20.93
N HIS A 393 8.41 -25.57 -21.24
CA HIS A 393 7.25 -24.92 -21.83
C HIS A 393 7.17 -25.46 -23.24
N VAL A 394 6.11 -26.21 -23.55
CA VAL A 394 5.80 -26.59 -24.94
C VAL A 394 5.86 -25.30 -25.76
N PRO A 395 6.65 -25.22 -26.84
CA PRO A 395 6.80 -24.00 -27.61
C PRO A 395 5.42 -23.52 -28.06
N ARG A 396 4.91 -22.47 -27.41
CA ARG A 396 3.63 -21.89 -27.78
C ARG A 396 3.82 -21.18 -29.11
N PRO A 397 2.85 -21.26 -30.04
CA PRO A 397 2.87 -20.43 -31.23
C PRO A 397 3.03 -18.96 -30.82
N ALA A 398 3.72 -18.17 -31.66
CA ALA A 398 3.94 -16.75 -31.39
C ALA A 398 2.58 -16.06 -31.10
N PRO A 399 2.49 -15.21 -30.07
CA PRO A 399 1.21 -14.64 -29.67
C PRO A 399 0.69 -13.72 -30.77
N VAL A 400 -0.47 -14.06 -31.32
CA VAL A 400 -1.20 -13.23 -32.27
C VAL A 400 -1.98 -12.12 -31.55
N LEU A 401 -2.33 -12.33 -30.29
CA LEU A 401 -3.02 -11.36 -29.43
C LEU A 401 -2.28 -11.18 -28.10
N SER A 402 -2.00 -9.92 -27.76
CA SER A 402 -1.44 -9.53 -26.46
C SER A 402 -2.52 -8.87 -25.59
N LEU A 403 -2.69 -9.33 -24.36
CA LEU A 403 -3.66 -8.82 -23.40
C LEU A 403 -2.94 -8.31 -22.16
N LEU A 404 -3.29 -7.11 -21.74
CA LEU A 404 -2.83 -6.50 -20.49
C LEU A 404 -4.04 -6.26 -19.60
N ASP A 405 -4.15 -6.98 -18.49
CA ASP A 405 -5.23 -6.79 -17.50
C ASP A 405 -4.68 -6.05 -16.27
N LEU A 406 -5.19 -4.84 -16.03
CA LEU A 406 -4.83 -3.99 -14.89
C LEU A 406 -6.05 -3.69 -14.00
N ALA A 407 -7.15 -4.44 -14.15
CA ALA A 407 -8.35 -4.26 -13.35
C ALA A 407 -8.30 -5.05 -12.04
N MET A 408 -8.96 -4.52 -11.00
CA MET A 408 -9.25 -5.26 -9.78
C MET A 408 -10.68 -4.95 -9.30
N PRO A 409 -11.58 -5.95 -9.22
CA PRO A 409 -11.40 -7.36 -9.62
C PRO A 409 -11.02 -7.53 -11.09
N ARG A 410 -10.42 -8.67 -11.45
CA ARG A 410 -9.89 -8.92 -12.81
C ARG A 410 -10.98 -8.79 -13.88
N ASP A 411 -10.64 -8.15 -14.99
CA ASP A 411 -11.53 -8.05 -16.15
C ASP A 411 -11.43 -9.29 -17.03
N VAL A 412 -10.26 -9.94 -17.06
CA VAL A 412 -9.95 -11.06 -17.95
C VAL A 412 -9.90 -12.36 -17.15
N ASP A 413 -10.56 -13.39 -17.69
CA ASP A 413 -10.53 -14.72 -17.10
C ASP A 413 -9.09 -15.27 -17.05
N ALA A 414 -8.67 -15.78 -15.89
CA ALA A 414 -7.38 -16.43 -15.68
C ALA A 414 -7.14 -17.59 -16.66
N ALA A 415 -8.21 -18.28 -17.09
CA ALA A 415 -8.12 -19.37 -18.04
C ALA A 415 -7.55 -18.94 -19.41
N VAL A 416 -7.54 -17.64 -19.73
CA VAL A 416 -6.92 -17.08 -20.94
C VAL A 416 -5.42 -17.34 -21.02
N HIS A 417 -4.72 -17.53 -19.88
CA HIS A 417 -3.32 -17.97 -19.85
C HIS A 417 -3.07 -19.29 -20.58
N ARG A 418 -4.12 -20.09 -20.80
CA ARG A 418 -4.06 -21.39 -21.48
C ARG A 418 -4.51 -21.34 -22.94
N VAL A 419 -4.99 -20.20 -23.43
CA VAL A 419 -5.44 -20.05 -24.83
C VAL A 419 -4.23 -19.94 -25.76
N ALA A 420 -4.18 -20.79 -26.79
CA ALA A 420 -3.08 -20.80 -27.75
C ALA A 420 -3.08 -19.51 -28.60
N GLY A 421 -1.89 -18.96 -28.86
CA GLY A 421 -1.75 -17.71 -29.62
C GLY A 421 -2.10 -16.44 -28.83
N VAL A 422 -2.39 -16.55 -27.53
CA VAL A 422 -2.63 -15.39 -26.66
C VAL A 422 -1.52 -15.27 -25.64
N ARG A 423 -1.11 -14.03 -25.37
CA ARG A 423 -0.27 -13.70 -24.23
C ARG A 423 -1.03 -12.75 -23.31
N LEU A 424 -1.33 -13.22 -22.10
CA LEU A 424 -1.91 -12.41 -21.04
C LEU A 424 -0.80 -11.98 -20.07
N VAL A 425 -0.77 -10.70 -19.74
CA VAL A 425 -0.03 -10.13 -18.61
C VAL A 425 -1.07 -9.49 -17.71
N ASP A 426 -1.23 -10.04 -16.51
CA ASP A 426 -2.11 -9.52 -15.47
C ASP A 426 -1.29 -8.95 -14.30
N ILE A 427 -1.98 -8.40 -13.31
CA ILE A 427 -1.37 -7.84 -12.09
C ILE A 427 -0.50 -8.89 -11.37
N GLU A 428 -0.92 -10.16 -11.33
CA GLU A 428 -0.16 -11.25 -10.71
C GLU A 428 1.16 -11.51 -11.45
N SER A 429 1.11 -11.60 -12.78
CA SER A 429 2.30 -11.74 -13.63
C SER A 429 3.28 -10.58 -13.47
N LEU A 430 2.76 -9.35 -13.29
CA LEU A 430 3.58 -8.16 -13.08
C LEU A 430 4.23 -8.17 -11.69
N ALA A 431 3.53 -8.61 -10.66
CA ALA A 431 4.07 -8.72 -9.30
C ALA A 431 5.26 -9.68 -9.24
N GLU A 432 5.17 -10.81 -9.93
CA GLU A 432 6.27 -11.79 -10.02
C GLU A 432 7.49 -11.20 -10.75
N ALA A 433 7.26 -10.45 -11.83
CA ALA A 433 8.33 -9.88 -12.64
C ALA A 433 9.03 -8.67 -11.97
N SER A 434 8.34 -7.91 -11.11
CA SER A 434 8.93 -6.72 -10.47
C SER A 434 9.85 -7.05 -9.29
N ALA A 435 9.73 -8.24 -8.71
CA ALA A 435 10.55 -8.69 -7.57
C ALA A 435 12.07 -8.74 -7.87
N ASP A 436 12.45 -8.87 -9.14
CA ASP A 436 13.84 -9.06 -9.59
C ASP A 436 14.53 -7.75 -10.10
N ALA A 437 13.90 -6.57 -9.94
CA ALA A 437 14.44 -5.30 -10.48
C ALA A 437 15.49 -4.62 -9.55
N PRO A 438 16.68 -4.23 -10.05
CA PRO A 438 17.72 -3.57 -9.25
C PRO A 438 17.41 -2.07 -9.04
N MET A 439 17.01 -1.69 -7.82
CA MET A 439 16.63 -0.29 -7.48
C MET A 439 17.19 0.21 -6.14
N ALA A 440 18.33 -0.31 -5.68
CA ALA A 440 18.78 -0.14 -4.29
C ALA A 440 19.08 1.33 -3.88
N ALA A 441 19.79 2.10 -4.71
CA ALA A 441 20.33 3.40 -4.28
C ALA A 441 19.27 4.52 -4.15
N ASP A 442 18.33 4.60 -5.10
CA ASP A 442 17.25 5.60 -5.06
C ASP A 442 16.23 5.27 -3.95
N VAL A 443 15.96 3.98 -3.73
CA VAL A 443 15.10 3.51 -2.63
C VAL A 443 15.68 3.91 -1.27
N ASP A 444 17.00 3.79 -1.08
CA ASP A 444 17.65 4.19 0.18
C ASP A 444 17.63 5.71 0.40
N ALA A 445 17.62 6.53 -0.65
CA ALA A 445 17.40 7.96 -0.53
C ALA A 445 15.99 8.28 -0.05
N VAL A 446 14.98 7.62 -0.63
CA VAL A 446 13.57 7.80 -0.23
C VAL A 446 13.31 7.31 1.20
N ARG A 447 13.88 6.16 1.61
CA ARG A 447 13.78 5.65 2.99
C ARG A 447 14.33 6.65 4.03
N ARG A 448 15.38 7.39 3.69
CA ARG A 448 15.91 8.48 4.55
C ARG A 448 14.92 9.63 4.65
N ILE A 449 14.35 10.09 3.54
CA ILE A 449 13.30 11.12 3.53
C ILE A 449 12.12 10.70 4.41
N VAL A 450 11.63 9.46 4.25
CA VAL A 450 10.53 8.92 5.07
C VAL A 450 10.90 8.91 6.55
N SER A 451 12.10 8.43 6.90
CA SER A 451 12.54 8.35 8.29
C SER A 451 12.62 9.73 8.95
N ASP A 452 13.19 10.73 8.25
CA ASP A 452 13.28 12.10 8.74
C ASP A 452 11.90 12.74 8.95
N GLU A 453 10.97 12.48 8.03
CA GLU A 453 9.61 13.02 8.07
C GLU A 453 8.75 12.36 9.15
N VAL A 454 8.91 11.05 9.38
CA VAL A 454 8.26 10.36 10.51
C VAL A 454 8.73 10.96 11.84
N ALA A 455 10.04 11.17 11.99
CA ALA A 455 10.60 11.79 13.19
C ALA A 455 10.07 13.22 13.39
N ALA A 456 10.00 14.01 12.32
CA ALA A 456 9.45 15.37 12.35
C ALA A 456 7.95 15.39 12.69
N PHE A 457 7.16 14.48 12.09
CA PHE A 457 5.73 14.34 12.37
C PHE A 457 5.47 13.95 13.83
N GLY A 458 6.18 12.94 14.35
CA GLY A 458 6.06 12.54 15.75
C GLY A 458 6.46 13.65 16.72
N ALA A 459 7.50 14.43 16.40
CA ALA A 459 7.89 15.59 17.20
C ALA A 459 6.80 16.68 17.23
N ALA A 460 6.18 16.97 16.08
CA ALA A 460 5.08 17.92 15.98
C ALA A 460 3.84 17.43 16.76
N GLN A 461 3.52 16.13 16.68
CA GLN A 461 2.40 15.54 17.39
C GLN A 461 2.61 15.63 18.92
N ARG A 462 3.79 15.27 19.43
CA ARG A 462 4.10 15.41 20.87
C ARG A 462 4.01 16.85 21.36
N ALA A 463 4.49 17.82 20.56
CA ALA A 463 4.37 19.24 20.89
C ALA A 463 2.91 19.73 20.93
N ALA A 464 2.06 19.21 20.04
CA ALA A 464 0.63 19.51 20.04
C ALA A 464 -0.07 18.98 21.30
N HIS A 465 0.23 17.75 21.73
CA HIS A 465 -0.34 17.11 22.93
C HIS A 465 -0.09 17.89 24.24
N ILE A 466 0.99 18.67 24.30
CA ILE A 466 1.35 19.46 25.49
C ILE A 466 0.73 20.85 25.52
N THR A 467 0.26 21.34 24.38
CA THR A 467 -0.31 22.68 24.29
C THR A 467 -1.52 22.89 25.21
N PRO A 468 -2.49 21.94 25.34
CA PRO A 468 -3.59 22.09 26.29
C PRO A 468 -3.13 22.15 27.75
N THR A 469 -2.16 21.32 28.16
CA THR A 469 -1.59 21.35 29.52
C THR A 469 -0.94 22.70 29.82
N VAL A 470 -0.23 23.27 28.85
CA VAL A 470 0.37 24.62 28.97
C VAL A 470 -0.70 25.69 29.13
N VAL A 471 -1.80 25.60 28.37
CA VAL A 471 -2.89 26.58 28.44
C VAL A 471 -3.62 26.47 29.80
N ALA A 472 -3.87 25.25 30.29
CA ALA A 472 -4.45 25.01 31.61
C ALA A 472 -3.56 25.59 32.74
N LEU A 473 -2.24 25.40 32.66
CA LEU A 473 -1.28 25.99 33.60
C LEU A 473 -1.38 27.52 33.65
N ARG A 474 -1.52 28.17 32.49
CA ARG A 474 -1.66 29.64 32.42
C ARG A 474 -3.00 30.11 32.95
N ALA A 475 -4.08 29.35 32.71
CA ALA A 475 -5.41 29.65 33.25
C ALA A 475 -5.39 29.59 34.79
N MET A 476 -4.85 28.52 35.37
CA MET A 476 -4.67 28.37 36.82
C MET A 476 -3.88 29.54 37.40
N ALA A 477 -2.78 29.95 36.76
CA ALA A 477 -1.98 31.08 37.24
C ALA A 477 -2.75 32.40 37.17
N ALA A 478 -3.58 32.61 36.14
CA ALA A 478 -4.43 33.79 36.04
C ALA A 478 -5.48 33.84 37.15
N GLU A 479 -6.04 32.69 37.55
CA GLU A 479 -6.98 32.59 38.68
C GLU A 479 -6.31 32.92 40.01
N VAL A 480 -5.09 32.42 40.24
CA VAL A 480 -4.29 32.77 41.44
C VAL A 480 -4.05 34.28 41.48
N VAL A 481 -3.65 34.89 40.36
CA VAL A 481 -3.45 36.34 40.26
C VAL A 481 -4.74 37.10 40.55
N ALA A 482 -5.87 36.67 39.98
CA ALA A 482 -7.17 37.31 40.22
C ALA A 482 -7.59 37.23 41.70
N GLY A 483 -7.36 36.07 42.34
CA GLY A 483 -7.63 35.88 43.77
C GLY A 483 -6.77 36.75 44.70
N GLU A 484 -5.50 36.98 44.36
CA GLU A 484 -4.62 37.88 45.13
C GLU A 484 -5.01 39.35 44.93
N ILE A 485 -5.39 39.75 43.71
CA ILE A 485 -5.88 41.11 43.45
C ILE A 485 -7.18 41.37 44.23
N ALA A 486 -8.13 40.42 44.23
CA ALA A 486 -9.36 40.55 45.01
C ALA A 486 -9.10 40.66 46.53
N ARG A 487 -8.10 39.93 47.04
CA ARG A 487 -7.65 40.07 48.43
C ARG A 487 -7.01 41.41 48.73
N LEU A 488 -6.23 41.96 47.80
CA LEU A 488 -5.68 43.32 47.90
C LEU A 488 -6.81 44.36 47.97
N ASP A 489 -7.83 44.22 47.10
CA ASP A 489 -8.98 45.11 47.05
C ASP A 489 -9.75 45.12 48.38
N GLY A 490 -9.96 43.95 48.99
CA GLY A 490 -10.61 43.85 50.30
C GLY A 490 -9.79 44.39 51.47
N ARG A 491 -8.45 44.28 51.43
CA ARG A 491 -7.57 44.73 52.51
C ARG A 491 -7.22 46.22 52.45
N LEU A 492 -7.22 46.80 51.26
CA LEU A 492 -6.86 48.20 51.00
C LEU A 492 -7.94 48.91 50.17
N PRO A 493 -9.14 49.13 50.74
CA PRO A 493 -10.25 49.75 50.01
C PRO A 493 -9.98 51.22 49.65
N GLY A 494 -9.09 51.91 50.36
CA GLY A 494 -8.72 53.31 50.10
C GLY A 494 -7.57 53.53 49.11
N LEU A 495 -7.10 52.48 48.42
CA LEU A 495 -6.03 52.59 47.44
C LEU A 495 -6.54 53.27 46.15
N ASP A 496 -5.82 54.29 45.69
CA ASP A 496 -6.07 54.98 44.42
C ASP A 496 -6.03 54.00 43.23
N ASP A 497 -6.93 54.19 42.27
CA ASP A 497 -7.14 53.30 41.11
C ASP A 497 -5.88 53.22 40.23
N LYS A 498 -5.12 54.31 40.14
CA LYS A 498 -3.85 54.33 39.40
C LYS A 498 -2.81 53.41 40.05
N HIS A 499 -2.69 53.44 41.37
CA HIS A 499 -1.77 52.56 42.09
C HIS A 499 -2.25 51.09 42.05
N ARG A 500 -3.57 50.87 42.13
CA ARG A 500 -4.18 49.53 41.98
C ARG A 500 -3.86 48.91 40.62
N ALA A 501 -3.98 49.69 39.55
CA ALA A 501 -3.66 49.25 38.20
C ALA A 501 -2.16 48.91 38.05
N GLU A 502 -1.26 49.74 38.58
CA GLU A 502 0.19 49.49 38.51
C GLU A 502 0.59 48.22 39.28
N ILE A 503 0.02 47.99 40.47
CA ILE A 503 0.26 46.77 41.25
C ILE A 503 -0.25 45.55 40.49
N THR A 504 -1.48 45.61 39.96
CA THR A 504 -2.07 44.55 39.14
C THR A 504 -1.19 44.19 37.95
N GLN A 505 -0.72 45.21 37.21
CA GLN A 505 0.14 45.00 36.05
C GLN A 505 1.52 44.46 36.45
N THR A 506 2.03 44.83 37.62
CA THR A 506 3.29 44.30 38.15
C THR A 506 3.16 42.83 38.50
N VAL A 507 2.10 42.41 39.20
CA VAL A 507 1.85 41.01 39.54
C VAL A 507 1.70 40.16 38.28
N ARG A 508 0.89 40.62 37.30
CA ARG A 508 0.76 39.93 36.00
C ARG A 508 2.09 39.77 35.29
N ARG A 509 2.90 40.84 35.18
CA ARG A 509 4.23 40.79 34.56
C ARG A 509 5.18 39.81 35.26
N VAL A 510 5.12 39.69 36.58
CA VAL A 510 5.94 38.71 37.32
C VAL A 510 5.53 37.29 36.97
N VAL A 511 4.23 36.98 37.02
CA VAL A 511 3.71 35.64 36.69
C VAL A 511 3.98 35.27 35.23
N ASP A 512 3.76 36.19 34.29
CA ASP A 512 4.06 35.97 32.87
C ASP A 512 5.54 35.64 32.65
N LYS A 513 6.45 36.37 33.32
CA LYS A 513 7.90 36.10 33.25
C LYS A 513 8.28 34.75 33.86
N LEU A 514 7.65 34.37 34.98
CA LEU A 514 7.90 33.08 35.63
C LEU A 514 7.41 31.90 34.79
N LEU A 515 6.30 32.04 34.07
CA LEU A 515 5.72 30.97 33.26
C LEU A 515 6.27 30.90 31.84
N HIS A 516 6.83 31.99 31.31
CA HIS A 516 7.31 32.03 29.93
C HIS A 516 8.40 30.97 29.67
N ALA A 517 9.49 30.98 30.46
CA ALA A 517 10.61 30.08 30.23
C ALA A 517 10.27 28.58 30.45
N PRO A 518 9.58 28.18 31.54
CA PRO A 518 9.15 26.79 31.72
C PRO A 518 8.20 26.32 30.61
N THR A 519 7.25 27.16 30.20
CA THR A 519 6.30 26.82 29.12
C THR A 519 7.03 26.54 27.80
N VAL A 520 7.97 27.41 27.42
CA VAL A 520 8.76 27.23 26.19
C VAL A 520 9.65 26.00 26.30
N ARG A 521 10.28 25.78 27.45
CA ARG A 521 11.20 24.66 27.64
C ARG A 521 10.48 23.31 27.60
N VAL A 522 9.30 23.21 28.20
CA VAL A 522 8.48 21.99 28.13
C VAL A 522 8.10 21.68 26.68
N LYS A 523 7.68 22.68 25.89
CA LYS A 523 7.36 22.47 24.47
C LYS A 523 8.57 21.99 23.64
N GLN A 524 9.77 22.47 23.96
CA GLN A 524 11.01 22.01 23.31
C GLN A 524 11.35 20.57 23.71
N LEU A 525 11.35 20.27 25.01
CA LEU A 525 11.68 18.95 25.55
C LEU A 525 10.65 17.88 25.15
N ALA A 526 9.41 18.29 24.89
CA ALA A 526 8.36 17.44 24.34
C ALA A 526 8.63 16.96 22.91
N ALA A 527 9.26 17.80 22.10
CA ALA A 527 9.56 17.48 20.71
C ALA A 527 10.66 16.39 20.61
N GLU A 528 11.50 16.27 21.65
CA GLU A 528 12.56 15.26 21.74
C GLU A 528 12.01 13.85 22.02
N PRO A 529 12.68 12.78 21.55
CA PRO A 529 12.32 11.40 21.88
C PRO A 529 12.32 11.17 23.40
N GLY A 530 11.24 10.58 23.94
CA GLY A 530 11.05 10.39 25.39
C GLY A 530 10.39 11.56 26.12
N GLY A 531 10.03 12.64 25.41
CA GLY A 531 9.39 13.83 25.97
C GLY A 531 7.94 13.69 26.43
N ALA A 532 7.31 12.52 26.24
CA ALA A 532 5.91 12.28 26.62
C ALA A 532 5.64 12.49 28.12
N GLY A 533 6.61 12.16 28.97
CA GLY A 533 6.49 12.30 30.43
C GLY A 533 6.46 13.74 30.94
N TYR A 534 6.84 14.74 30.13
CA TYR A 534 6.83 16.15 30.59
C TYR A 534 5.42 16.72 30.72
N ALA A 535 4.46 16.24 29.92
CA ALA A 535 3.06 16.61 30.05
C ALA A 535 2.51 16.16 31.40
N ASP A 536 2.77 14.91 31.76
CA ASP A 536 2.32 14.31 33.00
C ASP A 536 3.04 14.91 34.20
N ALA A 537 4.35 15.16 34.08
CA ALA A 537 5.10 15.89 35.10
C ALA A 537 4.49 17.27 35.38
N LEU A 538 4.09 18.04 34.36
CA LEU A 538 3.41 19.32 34.58
C LEU A 538 2.05 19.15 35.27
N ARG A 539 1.25 18.15 34.87
CA ARG A 539 -0.04 17.86 35.51
C ARG A 539 0.15 17.53 36.98
N THR A 540 1.12 16.69 37.32
CA THR A 540 1.42 16.30 38.70
C THR A 540 2.02 17.45 39.52
N LEU A 541 2.96 18.22 38.96
CA LEU A 541 3.64 19.29 39.69
C LEU A 541 2.72 20.47 40.03
N PHE A 542 1.72 20.73 39.19
CA PHE A 542 0.81 21.87 39.33
C PHE A 542 -0.63 21.46 39.65
N ASP A 543 -0.88 20.18 39.93
CA ASP A 543 -2.22 19.62 40.23
C ASP A 543 -3.29 20.09 39.24
N LEU A 544 -2.97 20.02 37.95
CA LEU A 544 -3.86 20.50 36.89
C LEU A 544 -5.02 19.52 36.71
N ASP A 545 -6.22 19.98 37.00
CA ASP A 545 -7.45 19.22 36.85
C ASP A 545 -7.66 18.73 35.40
N GLN A 546 -8.03 17.45 35.27
CA GLN A 546 -8.25 16.79 33.98
C GLN A 546 -9.46 17.38 33.23
N GLU A 547 -10.50 17.83 33.93
CA GLU A 547 -11.65 18.49 33.29
C GLU A 547 -11.26 19.87 32.71
N THR A 548 -10.41 20.60 33.41
CA THR A 548 -9.86 21.88 32.94
C THR A 548 -8.97 21.69 31.69
N VAL A 549 -8.13 20.66 31.63
CA VAL A 549 -7.34 20.35 30.43
C VAL A 549 -8.23 19.87 29.28
N ALA A 550 -9.24 19.05 29.55
CA ALA A 550 -10.15 18.53 28.54
C ALA A 550 -11.05 19.63 27.93
N SER A 551 -11.56 20.55 28.75
CA SER A 551 -12.34 21.70 28.28
C SER A 551 -11.52 22.65 27.40
N VAL A 552 -10.26 22.90 27.77
CA VAL A 552 -9.33 23.67 26.94
C VAL A 552 -9.02 22.95 25.62
N SER A 553 -8.84 21.63 25.65
CA SER A 553 -8.59 20.82 24.44
C SER A 553 -9.76 20.94 23.46
N ARG A 554 -11.01 20.75 23.95
CA ARG A 554 -12.23 20.92 23.13
C ARG A 554 -12.39 22.33 22.58
N ALA A 555 -12.09 23.36 23.38
CA ALA A 555 -12.17 24.75 22.92
C ALA A 555 -11.13 25.09 21.85
N VAL A 556 -9.93 24.51 21.93
CA VAL A 556 -8.90 24.64 20.88
C VAL A 556 -9.37 23.93 19.61
N GLU A 557 -9.89 22.71 19.72
CA GLU A 557 -10.45 21.93 18.61
C GLU A 557 -11.55 22.68 17.87
N ASP A 558 -12.57 23.21 18.57
CA ASP A 558 -13.66 23.99 17.98
C ASP A 558 -13.17 25.26 17.25
N SER A 559 -12.14 25.92 17.81
CA SER A 559 -11.57 27.15 17.23
C SER A 559 -10.75 26.90 15.96
N GLU A 560 -10.13 25.71 15.83
CA GLU A 560 -9.35 25.32 14.66
C GLU A 560 -10.25 24.75 13.55
N ILE A 561 -11.30 23.99 13.91
CA ILE A 561 -12.34 23.53 12.95
C ILE A 561 -13.02 24.73 12.28
N SER A 562 -13.28 25.80 13.04
CA SER A 562 -13.79 27.07 12.52
C SER A 562 -12.85 27.77 11.54
N LYS A 563 -11.53 27.57 11.62
CA LYS A 563 -10.54 28.18 10.71
C LYS A 563 -10.31 27.35 9.46
N ASN A 564 -10.42 26.02 9.56
CA ASN A 564 -10.29 25.11 8.42
C ASN A 564 -11.55 25.06 7.54
N ARG A 565 -12.70 25.51 8.05
CA ARG A 565 -13.83 25.93 7.19
C ARG A 565 -13.49 27.29 6.59
N GLY A 566 -12.84 27.30 5.42
CA GLY A 566 -12.66 28.53 4.62
C GLY A 566 -14.00 29.25 4.36
N PRO A 567 -13.97 30.54 3.96
CA PRO A 567 -15.21 31.30 3.76
C PRO A 567 -16.05 30.61 2.68
N ALA A 568 -17.33 30.40 3.00
CA ALA A 568 -18.32 29.68 2.22
C ALA A 568 -18.53 30.22 0.80
#